data_AF-A0A6L5ZGL7-F1
#
_entry.id   AF-A0A6L5ZGL7-F1
#
_cell.length_a   1.000
_cell.length_b   1.000
_cell.length_c   1.000
_cell.angle_alpha   90.00
_cell.angle_beta   90.00
_cell.angle_gamma   90.00
#
_symmetry.space_group_name_H-M   'P 1'
#
loop_
_entity.id
_entity.type
_entity.pdbx_description
1 polymer ?
#
loop_
_entity_poly.entity_id
_entity_poly.type
_entity_poly.pdbx_seq_one_letter_code
_entity_poly.pdbx_strand_id
1 'polypeptide(L)'
;PIGGGLSLAHLLHIQIEQPQIHEQTATYLEVMDFINLRLTGRAAATQCTMFASQLCDNRVVGTTGYDADLVAMTGVDPNKLPVLIGVDDIVGQVPADLAEQLGLPTSVSVRAGMNDTQAGAFATGVLQGREQVSDSGVNSAVSNSAVSNSAVSNSGLQCGLMIGTTAVLVDSLDGHRVDLDHEVLAMPAPVQGRHVVMAENGISGAAVEHTLNLLRPQGERTSSATPIKQGPFDELEWALTQSQPGSDGLLFLPWLAGSMSPRAETAQRGGFIGLSLSTTRESLLRSVVEGTAHNLRWLLPAVEGLTGTTCEEIVFGGGAARSAGWAQVLADVLNRRVRVLSDPEFAAATAVGMVALYRSQGEDPTEVRLDQAASYTPRSEYHEIYERAQIQFQAAFTNHLSICEALSHE
;
A
#
# COMPACT_ATOMS: atom_id res chain seq x y z
N PRO A 1 1.74 21.42 -8.83
CA PRO A 1 1.32 20.58 -9.97
C PRO A 1 0.42 19.44 -9.48
N ILE A 2 -0.73 19.21 -10.14
CA ILE A 2 -1.55 18.01 -9.89
C ILE A 2 -0.83 16.84 -10.55
N GLY A 3 -0.50 15.79 -9.80
CA GLY A 3 0.17 14.61 -10.35
C GLY A 3 -0.72 13.90 -11.36
N GLY A 4 -0.14 13.45 -12.49
CA GLY A 4 -0.89 12.81 -13.57
C GLY A 4 -1.58 11.50 -13.18
N GLY A 5 -1.18 10.86 -12.07
CA GLY A 5 -1.81 9.64 -11.57
C GLY A 5 -3.09 9.85 -10.75
N LEU A 6 -3.47 11.09 -10.44
CA LEU A 6 -4.68 11.38 -9.70
C LEU A 6 -5.90 11.43 -10.62
N SER A 7 -7.05 10.94 -10.14
CA SER A 7 -8.32 11.00 -10.86
C SER A 7 -8.74 12.41 -11.23
N LEU A 8 -8.33 13.42 -10.43
CA LEU A 8 -8.53 14.83 -10.76
C LEU A 8 -7.90 15.20 -12.12
N ALA A 9 -6.68 14.73 -12.38
CA ALA A 9 -5.97 15.04 -13.62
C ALA A 9 -6.66 14.39 -14.82
N HIS A 10 -7.12 13.13 -14.68
CA HIS A 10 -7.86 12.43 -15.72
C HIS A 10 -9.20 13.08 -16.04
N LEU A 11 -9.95 13.48 -15.00
CA LEU A 11 -11.22 14.16 -15.16
C LEU A 11 -11.05 15.49 -15.92
N LEU A 12 -10.07 16.30 -15.50
CA LEU A 12 -9.75 17.57 -16.16
C LEU A 12 -9.25 17.36 -17.59
N HIS A 13 -8.45 16.32 -17.85
CA HIS A 13 -8.03 15.98 -19.21
C HIS A 13 -9.23 15.69 -20.11
N ILE A 14 -10.19 14.88 -19.67
CA ILE A 14 -11.41 14.61 -20.44
C ILE A 14 -12.21 15.91 -20.63
N GLN A 15 -12.36 16.71 -19.57
CA GLN A 15 -13.14 17.96 -19.62
C GLN A 15 -12.54 19.00 -20.59
N ILE A 16 -11.22 19.17 -20.57
CA ILE A 16 -10.52 20.24 -21.30
C ILE A 16 -10.11 19.78 -22.70
N GLU A 17 -9.50 18.60 -22.82
CA GLU A 17 -8.92 18.12 -24.07
C GLU A 17 -9.91 17.29 -24.91
N GLN A 18 -10.98 16.77 -24.29
CA GLN A 18 -11.98 15.92 -24.95
C GLN A 18 -13.42 16.42 -24.70
N PRO A 19 -13.74 17.70 -25.04
CA PRO A 19 -15.01 18.33 -24.66
C PRO A 19 -16.25 17.61 -25.19
N GLN A 20 -16.16 16.94 -26.35
CA GLN A 20 -17.26 16.14 -26.90
C GLN A 20 -17.58 14.91 -26.03
N ILE A 21 -16.54 14.27 -25.46
CA ILE A 21 -16.71 13.14 -24.53
C ILE A 21 -17.24 13.66 -23.19
N HIS A 22 -16.72 14.78 -22.70
CA HIS A 22 -17.21 15.43 -21.49
C HIS A 22 -18.71 15.80 -21.58
N GLU A 23 -19.15 16.38 -22.70
CA GLU A 23 -20.55 16.72 -22.91
C GLU A 23 -21.46 15.48 -22.82
N GLN A 24 -21.03 14.36 -23.41
CA GLN A 24 -21.74 13.07 -23.37
C GLN A 24 -21.60 12.32 -22.04
N THR A 25 -20.62 12.68 -21.21
CA THR A 25 -20.37 12.04 -19.92
C THR A 25 -21.51 12.40 -18.97
N ALA A 26 -22.18 11.40 -18.39
CA ALA A 26 -23.22 11.65 -17.39
C ALA A 26 -22.60 11.92 -16.01
N THR A 27 -21.59 11.13 -15.63
CA THR A 27 -20.89 11.28 -14.35
C THR A 27 -19.49 10.65 -14.40
N TYR A 28 -18.55 11.17 -13.62
CA TYR A 28 -17.23 10.61 -13.42
C TYR A 28 -17.21 9.69 -12.20
N LEU A 29 -16.86 8.42 -12.40
CA LEU A 29 -16.85 7.40 -11.35
C LEU A 29 -15.49 6.71 -11.28
N GLU A 30 -15.09 6.35 -10.08
CA GLU A 30 -14.03 5.36 -9.87
C GLU A 30 -14.51 3.96 -10.24
N VAL A 31 -13.57 3.05 -10.50
CA VAL A 31 -13.88 1.67 -10.95
C VAL A 31 -14.83 0.96 -9.99
N MET A 32 -14.61 1.09 -8.68
CA MET A 32 -15.48 0.47 -7.66
C MET A 32 -16.90 1.06 -7.66
N ASP A 33 -17.04 2.37 -7.87
CA ASP A 33 -18.34 3.03 -7.92
C ASP A 33 -19.07 2.73 -9.24
N PHE A 34 -18.33 2.54 -10.34
CA PHE A 34 -18.89 2.02 -11.58
C PHE A 34 -19.42 0.59 -11.40
N ILE A 35 -18.69 -0.29 -10.71
CA ILE A 35 -19.19 -1.64 -10.39
C ILE A 35 -20.47 -1.55 -9.55
N ASN A 36 -20.51 -0.67 -8.55
CA ASN A 36 -21.72 -0.43 -7.75
C ASN A 36 -22.90 0.06 -8.61
N LEU A 37 -22.68 0.98 -9.55
CA LEU A 37 -23.68 1.40 -10.53
C LEU A 37 -24.17 0.21 -11.37
N ARG A 38 -23.28 -0.66 -11.83
CA ARG A 38 -23.67 -1.84 -12.62
C ARG A 38 -24.49 -2.86 -11.82
N LEU A 39 -24.24 -2.96 -10.51
CA LEU A 39 -24.95 -3.87 -9.62
C LEU A 39 -26.28 -3.32 -9.10
N THR A 40 -26.44 -1.98 -9.03
CA THR A 40 -27.60 -1.35 -8.35
C THR A 40 -28.43 -0.43 -9.23
N GLY A 41 -27.90 -0.02 -10.39
CA GLY A 41 -28.48 1.03 -11.23
C GLY A 41 -28.30 2.45 -10.66
N ARG A 42 -27.60 2.63 -9.55
CA ARG A 42 -27.41 3.92 -8.89
C ARG A 42 -25.95 4.38 -8.99
N ALA A 43 -25.72 5.56 -9.57
CA ALA A 43 -24.43 6.23 -9.53
C ALA A 43 -24.28 6.95 -8.18
N ALA A 44 -23.45 6.41 -7.30
CA ALA A 44 -23.11 7.01 -6.02
C ALA A 44 -21.65 6.66 -5.68
N ALA A 45 -21.02 7.54 -4.92
CA ALA A 45 -19.66 7.37 -4.46
C ALA A 45 -19.54 7.76 -2.98
N THR A 46 -18.36 7.61 -2.40
CA THR A 46 -18.08 8.11 -1.05
C THR A 46 -16.87 9.02 -1.08
N GLN A 47 -16.66 9.76 0.01
CA GLN A 47 -15.41 10.49 0.21
C GLN A 47 -14.17 9.58 0.08
N CYS A 48 -14.27 8.32 0.50
CA CYS A 48 -13.19 7.34 0.47
C CYS A 48 -12.84 6.92 -0.97
N THR A 49 -13.85 6.61 -1.78
CA THR A 49 -13.64 6.21 -3.17
C THR A 49 -13.19 7.40 -4.01
N MET A 50 -13.78 8.58 -3.79
CA MET A 50 -13.43 9.82 -4.49
C MET A 50 -12.16 10.51 -3.96
N PHE A 51 -11.38 9.88 -3.08
CA PHE A 51 -10.19 10.51 -2.50
C PHE A 51 -9.23 11.04 -3.57
N ALA A 52 -8.96 10.28 -4.63
CA ALA A 52 -8.05 10.67 -5.72
C ALA A 52 -8.56 11.84 -6.59
N SER A 53 -9.84 12.22 -6.48
CA SER A 53 -10.36 13.45 -7.08
C SER A 53 -9.92 14.70 -6.32
N GLN A 54 -9.58 14.57 -5.03
CA GLN A 54 -9.18 15.70 -4.16
C GLN A 54 -10.22 16.84 -4.13
N LEU A 55 -11.51 16.51 -4.30
CA LEU A 55 -12.63 17.47 -4.30
C LEU A 55 -13.44 17.48 -2.98
N CYS A 56 -13.03 16.69 -1.98
CA CYS A 56 -13.69 16.60 -0.68
C CYS A 56 -12.79 17.17 0.42
N ASP A 57 -13.39 17.67 1.52
CA ASP A 57 -12.62 17.97 2.73
C ASP A 57 -12.19 16.68 3.44
N ASN A 58 -11.02 16.17 3.07
CA ASN A 58 -10.46 14.92 3.59
C ASN A 58 -9.95 15.01 5.03
N ARG A 59 -10.00 16.18 5.68
CA ARG A 59 -9.65 16.33 7.09
C ARG A 59 -10.74 15.79 8.01
N VAL A 60 -11.99 15.78 7.53
CA VAL A 60 -13.16 15.29 8.26
C VAL A 60 -13.72 14.06 7.56
N VAL A 61 -13.71 12.92 8.25
CA VAL A 61 -14.25 11.66 7.73
C VAL A 61 -15.77 11.67 7.78
N GLY A 62 -16.40 11.14 6.73
CA GLY A 62 -17.85 10.97 6.65
C GLY A 62 -18.56 12.10 5.92
N THR A 63 -17.81 12.97 5.24
CA THR A 63 -18.38 14.05 4.43
C THR A 63 -19.18 13.47 3.25
N THR A 64 -20.41 13.95 3.06
CA THR A 64 -21.31 13.55 1.96
C THR A 64 -21.54 14.67 0.94
N GLY A 65 -20.58 15.59 0.81
CA GLY A 65 -20.61 16.70 -0.13
C GLY A 65 -19.21 17.05 -0.61
N TYR A 66 -19.12 17.62 -1.81
CA TYR A 66 -17.86 18.17 -2.31
C TYR A 66 -17.59 19.53 -1.68
N ASP A 67 -16.31 19.86 -1.52
CA ASP A 67 -15.89 21.17 -1.06
C ASP A 67 -16.06 22.19 -2.19
N ALA A 68 -16.86 23.22 -1.96
CA ALA A 68 -17.21 24.20 -2.98
C ALA A 68 -16.00 25.01 -3.48
N ASP A 69 -15.04 25.28 -2.61
CA ASP A 69 -13.84 26.03 -2.97
C ASP A 69 -12.89 25.15 -3.80
N LEU A 70 -12.71 23.87 -3.43
CA LEU A 70 -11.90 22.93 -4.22
C LEU A 70 -12.47 22.70 -5.63
N VAL A 71 -13.80 22.55 -5.74
CA VAL A 71 -14.47 22.43 -7.05
C VAL A 71 -14.29 23.70 -7.87
N ALA A 72 -14.48 24.88 -7.28
CA ALA A 72 -14.29 26.15 -7.97
C ALA A 72 -12.83 26.38 -8.39
N MET A 73 -11.87 26.04 -7.53
CA MET A 73 -10.43 26.19 -7.79
C MET A 73 -9.95 25.30 -8.94
N THR A 74 -10.46 24.08 -9.04
CA THR A 74 -10.08 23.12 -10.08
C THR A 74 -10.82 23.35 -11.40
N GLY A 75 -12.00 23.98 -11.35
CA GLY A 75 -12.84 24.21 -12.51
C GLY A 75 -13.59 22.95 -12.98
N VAL A 76 -13.63 21.90 -12.17
CA VAL A 76 -14.39 20.67 -12.45
C VAL A 76 -15.88 20.99 -12.54
N ASP A 77 -16.59 20.44 -13.53
CA ASP A 77 -18.05 20.57 -13.63
C ASP A 77 -18.74 19.80 -12.50
N PRO A 78 -19.36 20.48 -11.50
CA PRO A 78 -20.00 19.81 -10.38
C PRO A 78 -21.19 18.94 -10.80
N ASN A 79 -21.81 19.20 -11.96
CA ASN A 79 -22.96 18.43 -12.43
C ASN A 79 -22.57 17.05 -12.97
N LYS A 80 -21.27 16.80 -13.18
CA LYS A 80 -20.73 15.51 -13.59
C LYS A 80 -20.19 14.71 -12.41
N LEU A 81 -20.25 15.23 -11.19
CA LEU A 81 -19.82 14.52 -10.00
C LEU A 81 -20.95 13.63 -9.46
N PRO A 82 -20.65 12.40 -9.00
CA PRO A 82 -21.65 11.51 -8.43
C PRO A 82 -22.13 12.03 -7.07
N VAL A 83 -23.32 11.62 -6.65
CA VAL A 83 -23.79 11.91 -5.29
C VAL A 83 -22.90 11.17 -4.30
N LEU A 84 -22.40 11.89 -3.28
CA LEU A 84 -21.68 11.29 -2.17
C LEU A 84 -22.66 10.76 -1.12
N ILE A 85 -22.48 9.50 -0.74
CA ILE A 85 -23.17 8.86 0.38
C ILE A 85 -22.18 8.61 1.53
N GLY A 86 -22.69 8.24 2.70
CA GLY A 86 -21.86 7.87 3.83
C GLY A 86 -20.99 6.65 3.54
N VAL A 87 -19.82 6.58 4.17
CA VAL A 87 -18.86 5.46 4.00
C VAL A 87 -19.38 4.10 4.49
N ASP A 88 -20.45 4.10 5.29
CA ASP A 88 -21.14 2.92 5.80
C ASP A 88 -22.48 2.65 5.08
N ASP A 89 -22.87 3.49 4.12
CA ASP A 89 -24.18 3.42 3.50
C ASP A 89 -24.32 2.24 2.52
N ILE A 90 -25.56 1.78 2.37
CA ILE A 90 -25.97 0.88 1.29
C ILE A 90 -26.20 1.73 0.04
N VAL A 91 -25.50 1.40 -1.04
CA VAL A 91 -25.68 2.04 -2.35
C VAL A 91 -27.08 1.73 -2.88
N GLY A 92 -27.45 0.45 -2.88
CA GLY A 92 -28.75 -0.01 -3.35
C GLY A 92 -28.90 -1.52 -3.24
N GLN A 93 -30.01 -2.04 -3.75
CA GLN A 93 -30.24 -3.48 -3.90
C GLN A 93 -29.91 -3.92 -5.32
N VAL A 94 -29.52 -5.19 -5.47
CA VAL A 94 -29.34 -5.80 -6.79
C VAL A 94 -30.72 -5.96 -7.44
N PRO A 95 -30.93 -5.45 -8.67
CA PRO A 95 -32.18 -5.65 -9.41
C PRO A 95 -32.54 -7.13 -9.52
N ALA A 96 -33.84 -7.46 -9.45
CA ALA A 96 -34.29 -8.86 -9.35
C ALA A 96 -33.85 -9.74 -10.53
N ASP A 97 -33.85 -9.19 -11.74
CA ASP A 97 -33.39 -9.84 -12.97
C ASP A 97 -31.87 -10.11 -12.95
N LEU A 98 -31.09 -9.16 -12.41
CA LEU A 98 -29.64 -9.32 -12.24
C LEU A 98 -29.32 -10.31 -11.11
N ALA A 99 -30.06 -10.25 -10.00
CA ALA A 99 -29.92 -11.20 -8.89
C ALA A 99 -30.18 -12.64 -9.36
N GLU A 100 -31.22 -12.86 -10.17
CA GLU A 100 -31.50 -14.17 -10.79
C GLU A 100 -30.34 -14.63 -11.70
N GLN A 101 -29.82 -13.75 -12.57
CA GLN A 101 -28.68 -14.07 -13.45
C GLN A 101 -27.41 -14.45 -12.68
N LEU A 102 -27.16 -13.80 -11.54
CA LEU A 102 -25.99 -14.05 -10.70
C LEU A 102 -26.20 -15.19 -9.69
N GLY A 103 -27.39 -15.76 -9.60
CA GLY A 103 -27.74 -16.78 -8.61
C GLY A 103 -27.77 -16.25 -7.17
N LEU A 104 -28.08 -14.98 -6.99
CA LEU A 104 -28.13 -14.29 -5.70
C LEU A 104 -29.58 -14.12 -5.21
N PRO A 105 -29.82 -14.05 -3.88
CA PRO A 105 -31.11 -13.63 -3.35
C PRO A 105 -31.48 -12.20 -3.75
N THR A 106 -32.77 -11.93 -3.99
CA THR A 106 -33.27 -10.58 -4.31
C THR A 106 -33.18 -9.59 -3.14
N SER A 107 -32.87 -10.08 -1.93
CA SER A 107 -32.62 -9.26 -0.75
C SER A 107 -31.19 -8.72 -0.66
N VAL A 108 -30.30 -9.09 -1.59
CA VAL A 108 -28.89 -8.68 -1.55
C VAL A 108 -28.74 -7.18 -1.75
N SER A 109 -28.08 -6.55 -0.78
CA SER A 109 -27.69 -5.13 -0.80
C SER A 109 -26.22 -4.97 -1.18
N VAL A 110 -25.92 -3.91 -1.92
CA VAL A 110 -24.55 -3.49 -2.26
C VAL A 110 -24.15 -2.32 -1.36
N ARG A 111 -23.01 -2.43 -0.68
CA ARG A 111 -22.42 -1.37 0.13
C ARG A 111 -21.39 -0.59 -0.68
N ALA A 112 -21.07 0.63 -0.23
CA ALA A 112 -20.04 1.44 -0.86
C ALA A 112 -18.69 0.70 -0.95
N GLY A 113 -17.96 0.98 -2.03
CA GLY A 113 -16.63 0.42 -2.25
C GLY A 113 -15.56 1.07 -1.36
N MET A 114 -14.36 0.50 -1.41
CA MET A 114 -13.18 0.98 -0.71
C MET A 114 -11.99 0.91 -1.67
N ASN A 115 -11.05 1.84 -1.54
CA ASN A 115 -9.81 1.74 -2.30
C ASN A 115 -8.89 0.64 -1.73
N ASP A 116 -7.90 0.24 -2.51
CA ASP A 116 -6.98 -0.85 -2.18
C ASP A 116 -6.15 -0.57 -0.93
N THR A 117 -5.76 0.68 -0.69
CA THR A 117 -4.99 1.11 0.47
C THR A 117 -5.83 1.00 1.75
N GLN A 118 -7.09 1.43 1.71
CA GLN A 118 -8.05 1.26 2.79
C GLN A 118 -8.32 -0.23 3.05
N ALA A 119 -8.53 -1.01 2.00
CA ALA A 119 -8.69 -2.46 2.09
C ALA A 119 -7.46 -3.13 2.72
N GLY A 120 -6.26 -2.71 2.33
CA GLY A 120 -4.99 -3.13 2.92
C GLY A 120 -4.88 -2.74 4.40
N ALA A 121 -5.39 -1.58 4.80
CA ALA A 121 -5.41 -1.15 6.20
C ALA A 121 -6.28 -2.08 7.08
N PHE A 122 -7.43 -2.53 6.57
CA PHE A 122 -8.24 -3.56 7.25
C PHE A 122 -7.55 -4.93 7.23
N ALA A 123 -7.01 -5.34 6.09
CA ALA A 123 -6.35 -6.64 5.93
C ALA A 123 -5.19 -6.82 6.92
N THR A 124 -4.41 -5.77 7.10
CA THR A 124 -3.25 -5.73 8.01
C THR A 124 -3.64 -5.46 9.45
N GLY A 125 -4.88 -5.02 9.68
CA GLY A 125 -5.39 -4.76 11.02
C GLY A 125 -4.89 -3.46 11.65
N VAL A 126 -4.29 -2.54 10.88
CA VAL A 126 -3.80 -1.26 11.43
C VAL A 126 -4.92 -0.34 11.90
N LEU A 127 -6.15 -0.57 11.45
CA LEU A 127 -7.34 0.16 11.88
C LEU A 127 -7.92 -0.34 13.20
N GLN A 128 -7.29 -1.30 13.86
CA GLN A 128 -7.67 -1.75 15.20
C GLN A 128 -7.36 -0.66 16.22
N GLY A 129 -8.18 -0.53 17.26
CA GLY A 129 -7.89 0.39 18.35
C GLY A 129 -6.51 0.10 18.94
N ARG A 130 -5.62 1.10 18.93
CA ARG A 130 -4.40 1.08 19.71
C ARG A 130 -4.80 1.33 21.15
N GLU A 131 -4.49 0.41 22.07
CA GLU A 131 -4.56 0.78 23.49
C GLU A 131 -3.58 1.94 23.66
N GLN A 132 -4.10 3.12 24.03
CA GLN A 132 -3.23 4.24 24.38
C GLN A 132 -2.37 3.79 25.55
N VAL A 133 -1.06 3.63 25.30
CA VAL A 133 -0.10 3.62 26.39
C VAL A 133 -0.16 5.02 26.98
N SER A 134 -0.90 5.18 28.07
CA SER A 134 -0.93 6.42 28.83
C SER A 134 0.51 6.76 29.21
N ASP A 135 0.97 7.94 28.81
CA ASP A 135 2.30 8.48 29.06
C ASP A 135 2.48 8.90 30.54
N SER A 136 2.16 7.98 31.45
CA SER A 136 2.28 8.13 32.89
C SER A 136 2.92 6.87 33.47
N GLY A 137 4.26 6.82 33.47
CA GLY A 137 4.94 5.62 33.94
C GLY A 137 6.45 5.74 34.21
N VAL A 138 6.94 6.90 34.68
CA VAL A 138 8.19 6.90 35.43
C VAL A 138 7.94 6.21 36.78
N ASN A 139 8.62 5.08 36.99
CA ASN A 139 8.77 4.30 38.24
C ASN A 139 7.54 3.58 38.81
N SER A 140 7.52 2.24 38.73
CA SER A 140 7.62 1.38 39.94
C SER A 140 7.67 -0.11 39.61
N ALA A 141 8.47 -0.82 40.40
CA ALA A 141 8.86 -2.21 40.31
C ALA A 141 7.76 -3.26 40.59
N VAL A 142 7.90 -4.41 39.90
CA VAL A 142 7.73 -5.81 40.35
C VAL A 142 6.48 -6.21 41.16
N SER A 143 5.67 -7.10 40.58
CA SER A 143 5.21 -8.32 41.27
C SER A 143 4.72 -9.40 40.29
N ASN A 144 5.34 -10.57 40.37
CA ASN A 144 4.97 -11.81 39.68
C ASN A 144 3.70 -12.44 40.30
N SER A 145 2.72 -12.83 39.49
CA SER A 145 1.90 -14.03 39.75
C SER A 145 1.06 -14.48 38.55
N ALA A 146 1.17 -15.78 38.25
CA ALA A 146 0.22 -16.66 37.56
C ALA A 146 -0.17 -16.34 36.09
N VAL A 147 0.53 -16.99 35.15
CA VAL A 147 0.15 -17.09 33.75
C VAL A 147 -0.96 -18.12 33.59
N SER A 148 -2.19 -17.66 33.37
CA SER A 148 -3.23 -18.45 32.69
C SER A 148 -3.09 -18.24 31.19
N ASN A 149 -3.07 -19.34 30.42
CA ASN A 149 -3.17 -19.33 28.96
C ASN A 149 -4.54 -18.77 28.53
N SER A 150 -4.61 -17.44 28.42
CA SER A 150 -5.56 -16.73 27.59
C SER A 150 -4.74 -15.97 26.56
N ALA A 151 -5.16 -16.04 25.29
CA ALA A 151 -4.52 -15.37 24.16
C ALA A 151 -3.99 -13.99 24.57
N VAL A 152 -2.67 -13.82 24.54
CA VAL A 152 -2.04 -12.51 24.75
C VAL A 152 -2.55 -11.63 23.61
N SER A 153 -3.45 -10.71 23.93
CA SER A 153 -3.86 -9.63 23.04
C SER A 153 -2.66 -8.70 22.87
N ASN A 154 -1.73 -9.07 22.01
CA ASN A 154 -0.74 -8.16 21.47
C ASN A 154 -1.45 -7.24 20.47
N SER A 155 -2.21 -6.25 20.96
CA SER A 155 -2.56 -5.03 20.19
C SER A 155 -1.32 -4.13 20.03
N GLY A 156 -0.15 -4.73 19.86
CA GLY A 156 1.14 -4.06 19.82
C GLY A 156 1.34 -3.40 18.47
N LEU A 157 1.59 -2.09 18.50
CA LEU A 157 2.59 -1.40 17.68
C LEU A 157 2.87 -2.04 16.30
N GLN A 158 1.85 -2.18 15.44
CA GLN A 158 1.97 -2.83 14.14
C GLN A 158 1.77 -1.85 12.99
N CYS A 159 2.40 -2.12 11.86
CA CYS A 159 2.18 -1.43 10.59
C CYS A 159 1.82 -2.44 9.52
N GLY A 160 1.02 -2.02 8.56
CA GLY A 160 0.69 -2.78 7.37
C GLY A 160 1.72 -2.56 6.28
N LEU A 161 2.05 -3.61 5.54
CA LEU A 161 2.84 -3.52 4.33
C LEU A 161 2.14 -4.30 3.23
N MET A 162 1.82 -3.63 2.14
CA MET A 162 1.27 -4.24 0.93
C MET A 162 2.28 -4.10 -0.20
N ILE A 163 2.75 -5.21 -0.76
CA ILE A 163 3.63 -5.20 -1.94
C ILE A 163 2.96 -5.93 -3.09
N GLY A 164 2.51 -5.13 -4.06
CA GLY A 164 2.14 -5.55 -5.41
C GLY A 164 3.17 -5.01 -6.40
N THR A 165 2.72 -4.27 -7.41
CA THR A 165 3.60 -3.53 -8.32
C THR A 165 4.50 -2.55 -7.57
N THR A 166 3.90 -1.76 -6.68
CA THR A 166 4.56 -0.84 -5.76
C THR A 166 4.48 -1.39 -4.33
N ALA A 167 5.30 -0.82 -3.44
CA ALA A 167 5.21 -1.08 -2.01
C ALA A 167 4.51 0.09 -1.31
N VAL A 168 3.54 -0.21 -0.46
CA VAL A 168 2.83 0.79 0.35
C VAL A 168 2.91 0.38 1.81
N LEU A 169 3.51 1.26 2.62
CA LEU A 169 3.44 1.14 4.07
C LEU A 169 2.17 1.85 4.55
N VAL A 170 1.39 1.14 5.35
CA VAL A 170 0.05 1.54 5.79
C VAL A 170 0.03 1.60 7.31
N ASP A 171 -0.58 2.64 7.83
CA ASP A 171 -0.86 2.76 9.27
C ASP A 171 -2.18 3.52 9.49
N SER A 172 -2.53 3.85 10.73
CA SER A 172 -3.73 4.62 11.05
C SER A 172 -3.47 5.77 12.03
N LEU A 173 -4.40 6.73 12.00
CA LEU A 173 -4.42 7.91 12.84
C LEU A 173 -5.83 8.14 13.38
N ASP A 174 -5.93 8.59 14.63
CA ASP A 174 -7.11 9.26 15.12
C ASP A 174 -7.06 10.73 14.64
N GLY A 175 -7.89 11.06 13.66
CA GLY A 175 -7.89 12.35 12.98
C GLY A 175 -6.81 12.52 11.90
N HIS A 176 -6.79 13.70 11.29
CA HIS A 176 -5.99 13.98 10.09
C HIS A 176 -4.64 14.62 10.42
N ARG A 177 -3.55 14.01 9.95
CA ARG A 177 -2.19 14.57 9.93
C ARG A 177 -1.49 14.19 8.64
N VAL A 178 -0.52 14.99 8.22
CA VAL A 178 0.35 14.72 7.07
C VAL A 178 1.77 15.12 7.39
N ASP A 179 2.74 14.47 6.75
CA ASP A 179 4.14 14.88 6.71
C ASP A 179 4.49 15.19 5.26
N LEU A 180 4.49 16.47 4.90
CA LEU A 180 4.77 16.91 3.54
C LEU A 180 6.26 16.85 3.20
N ASP A 181 7.14 16.93 4.19
CA ASP A 181 8.59 16.89 3.96
C ASP A 181 9.05 15.49 3.55
N HIS A 182 8.35 14.46 4.04
CA HIS A 182 8.58 13.05 3.70
C HIS A 182 7.50 12.44 2.79
N GLU A 183 6.55 13.25 2.31
CA GLU A 183 5.45 12.82 1.44
C GLU A 183 4.64 11.66 2.02
N VAL A 184 4.42 11.66 3.33
CA VAL A 184 3.56 10.70 4.01
C VAL A 184 2.19 11.36 4.19
N LEU A 185 1.18 10.79 3.54
CA LEU A 185 -0.15 11.36 3.48
C LEU A 185 -1.14 10.53 4.29
N ALA A 186 -2.25 11.16 4.67
CA ALA A 186 -3.37 10.48 5.28
C ALA A 186 -4.63 10.65 4.44
N MET A 187 -5.40 9.59 4.30
CA MET A 187 -6.71 9.59 3.65
C MET A 187 -7.79 9.19 4.64
N PRO A 188 -9.06 9.60 4.42
CA PRO A 188 -10.17 9.12 5.24
C PRO A 188 -10.20 7.58 5.26
N ALA A 189 -10.33 6.99 6.44
CA ALA A 189 -10.71 5.58 6.56
C ALA A 189 -12.24 5.47 6.41
N PRO A 190 -12.77 4.35 5.93
CA PRO A 190 -14.20 4.08 6.04
C PRO A 190 -14.55 3.60 7.46
N VAL A 191 -14.06 4.35 8.46
CA VAL A 191 -14.28 4.22 9.90
C VAL A 191 -14.35 5.64 10.43
N GLN A 192 -15.44 5.99 11.12
CA GLN A 192 -15.64 7.36 11.61
C GLN A 192 -14.48 7.82 12.50
N GLY A 193 -14.00 9.04 12.26
CA GLY A 193 -12.94 9.67 13.04
C GLY A 193 -11.52 9.14 12.80
N ARG A 194 -11.32 8.18 11.89
CA ARG A 194 -10.01 7.59 11.60
C ARG A 194 -9.52 7.89 10.21
N HIS A 195 -8.21 8.03 10.09
CA HIS A 195 -7.51 8.17 8.82
C HIS A 195 -6.55 7.01 8.62
N VAL A 196 -6.39 6.59 7.36
CA VAL A 196 -5.35 5.66 6.94
C VAL A 196 -4.14 6.48 6.51
N VAL A 197 -2.98 6.21 7.12
CA VAL A 197 -1.70 6.69 6.63
C VAL A 197 -1.32 5.85 5.43
N MET A 198 -1.01 6.51 4.32
CA MET A 198 -0.53 5.90 3.09
C MET A 198 0.84 6.48 2.76
N ALA A 199 1.85 5.62 2.79
CA ALA A 199 3.20 5.96 2.43
C ALA A 199 3.65 5.06 1.27
N GLU A 200 3.50 5.54 0.05
CA GLU A 200 3.89 4.81 -1.15
C GLU A 200 5.41 4.93 -1.38
N ASN A 201 6.10 3.79 -1.36
CA ASN A 201 7.56 3.72 -1.46
C ASN A 201 8.04 3.44 -2.90
N GLY A 202 7.18 3.63 -3.88
CA GLY A 202 7.46 3.40 -5.29
C GLY A 202 7.52 1.92 -5.68
N ILE A 203 8.21 1.64 -6.80
CA ILE A 203 8.27 0.31 -7.42
C ILE A 203 8.97 -0.70 -6.51
N SER A 204 8.35 -1.87 -6.32
CA SER A 204 8.93 -2.99 -5.56
C SER A 204 8.75 -4.32 -6.28
N GLY A 205 7.54 -4.88 -6.35
CA GLY A 205 7.28 -6.13 -7.09
C GLY A 205 7.63 -6.02 -8.57
N ALA A 206 7.30 -4.89 -9.21
CA ALA A 206 7.66 -4.66 -10.60
C ALA A 206 9.18 -4.51 -10.82
N ALA A 207 9.98 -4.13 -9.81
CA ALA A 207 11.44 -4.14 -9.93
C ALA A 207 11.96 -5.58 -10.02
N VAL A 208 11.43 -6.49 -9.19
CA VAL A 208 11.78 -7.91 -9.24
C VAL A 208 11.35 -8.54 -10.56
N GLU A 209 10.11 -8.32 -11.00
CA GLU A 209 9.63 -8.82 -12.30
C GLU A 209 10.48 -8.30 -13.46
N HIS A 210 10.80 -7.00 -13.43
CA HIS A 210 11.66 -6.37 -14.43
C HIS A 210 13.05 -7.01 -14.46
N THR A 211 13.70 -7.20 -13.30
CA THR A 211 15.04 -7.80 -13.23
C THR A 211 15.03 -9.27 -13.65
N LEU A 212 14.04 -10.05 -13.21
CA LEU A 212 13.87 -11.45 -13.65
C LEU A 212 13.80 -11.52 -15.18
N ASN A 213 12.96 -10.68 -15.79
CA ASN A 213 12.83 -10.62 -17.25
C ASN A 213 14.12 -10.13 -17.94
N LEU A 214 14.79 -9.12 -17.37
CA LEU A 214 16.05 -8.58 -17.90
C LEU A 214 17.16 -9.64 -17.95
N LEU A 215 17.23 -10.50 -16.94
CA LEU A 215 18.25 -11.53 -16.81
C LEU A 215 17.94 -12.83 -17.57
N ARG A 216 16.78 -12.93 -18.24
CA ARG A 216 16.45 -14.09 -19.08
C ARG A 216 17.18 -14.05 -20.43
N PRO A 217 17.48 -15.21 -21.02
CA PRO A 217 17.93 -15.31 -22.41
C PRO A 217 16.95 -14.58 -23.33
N GLN A 218 17.46 -13.92 -24.38
CA GLN A 218 16.64 -13.05 -25.24
C GLN A 218 15.37 -13.74 -25.80
N GLY A 219 15.44 -15.03 -26.11
CA GLY A 219 14.31 -15.81 -26.62
C GLY A 219 13.23 -16.18 -25.58
N GLU A 220 13.50 -15.96 -24.30
CA GLU A 220 12.62 -16.31 -23.17
C GLU A 220 12.07 -15.08 -22.44
N ARG A 221 12.44 -13.87 -22.90
CA ARG A 221 11.93 -12.61 -22.36
C ARG A 221 10.48 -12.40 -22.75
N THR A 222 9.64 -12.05 -21.79
CA THR A 222 8.26 -11.64 -22.05
C THR A 222 8.21 -10.14 -22.33
N SER A 223 7.23 -9.69 -23.11
CA SER A 223 6.92 -8.25 -23.15
C SER A 223 6.47 -7.80 -21.76
N SER A 224 6.80 -6.56 -21.38
CA SER A 224 6.50 -5.98 -20.05
C SER A 224 5.02 -5.98 -19.66
N ALA A 225 4.11 -6.29 -20.58
CA ALA A 225 2.67 -6.33 -20.38
C ALA A 225 2.10 -7.75 -20.20
N THR A 226 2.92 -8.80 -20.23
CA THR A 226 2.44 -10.18 -20.02
C THR A 226 2.84 -10.65 -18.62
N PRO A 227 1.88 -10.79 -17.67
CA PRO A 227 2.16 -11.38 -16.37
C PRO A 227 2.82 -12.75 -16.55
N ILE A 228 3.88 -13.02 -15.80
CA ILE A 228 4.54 -14.33 -15.82
C ILE A 228 3.53 -15.35 -15.30
N LYS A 229 2.91 -16.10 -16.21
CA LYS A 229 1.75 -16.96 -15.93
C LYS A 229 2.03 -18.09 -14.93
N GLN A 230 3.30 -18.44 -14.67
CA GLN A 230 3.72 -19.39 -13.61
C GLN A 230 5.15 -19.09 -13.12
N GLY A 231 5.37 -19.14 -11.79
CA GLY A 231 6.68 -19.35 -11.15
C GLY A 231 7.72 -18.20 -11.05
N PRO A 232 7.44 -16.89 -11.20
CA PRO A 232 8.48 -15.87 -11.02
C PRO A 232 9.02 -15.84 -9.59
N PHE A 233 8.18 -16.17 -8.61
CA PHE A 233 8.58 -16.25 -7.21
C PHE A 233 9.38 -17.51 -6.89
N ASP A 234 9.20 -18.62 -7.61
CA ASP A 234 10.01 -19.83 -7.37
C ASP A 234 11.47 -19.60 -7.77
N GLU A 235 11.67 -18.90 -8.89
CA GLU A 235 12.99 -18.49 -9.36
C GLU A 235 13.64 -17.49 -8.40
N LEU A 236 12.87 -16.52 -7.89
CA LEU A 236 13.33 -15.59 -6.86
C LEU A 236 13.68 -16.32 -5.56
N GLU A 237 12.80 -17.18 -5.06
CA GLU A 237 13.01 -17.99 -3.86
C GLU A 237 14.28 -18.80 -3.97
N TRP A 238 14.46 -19.50 -5.08
CA TRP A 238 15.68 -20.24 -5.34
C TRP A 238 16.91 -19.32 -5.28
N ALA A 239 16.89 -18.17 -5.95
CA ALA A 239 18.00 -17.21 -5.90
C ALA A 239 18.29 -16.70 -4.47
N LEU A 240 17.26 -16.47 -3.66
CA LEU A 240 17.40 -16.07 -2.25
C LEU A 240 18.02 -17.17 -1.38
N THR A 241 17.82 -18.45 -1.72
CA THR A 241 18.48 -19.59 -1.03
C THR A 241 19.93 -19.81 -1.48
N GLN A 242 20.27 -19.44 -2.71
CA GLN A 242 21.61 -19.66 -3.28
C GLN A 242 22.58 -18.49 -3.06
N SER A 243 22.09 -17.36 -2.55
CA SER A 243 22.87 -16.15 -2.27
C SER A 243 22.91 -15.86 -0.77
N GLN A 244 23.94 -15.13 -0.33
CA GLN A 244 24.09 -14.74 1.08
C GLN A 244 23.51 -13.34 1.35
N PRO A 245 22.95 -13.09 2.54
CA PRO A 245 22.56 -11.74 2.98
C PRO A 245 23.64 -10.69 2.72
N GLY A 246 23.22 -9.54 2.20
CA GLY A 246 24.11 -8.45 1.77
C GLY A 246 24.65 -8.60 0.34
N SER A 247 24.17 -9.61 -0.41
CA SER A 247 24.32 -9.72 -1.86
C SER A 247 25.75 -9.57 -2.38
N ASP A 248 26.75 -10.09 -1.65
CA ASP A 248 28.17 -9.97 -1.95
C ASP A 248 28.66 -8.51 -2.13
N GLY A 249 28.06 -7.57 -1.41
CA GLY A 249 28.36 -6.14 -1.47
C GLY A 249 27.62 -5.38 -2.58
N LEU A 250 26.69 -6.04 -3.29
CA LEU A 250 25.86 -5.42 -4.30
C LEU A 250 24.70 -4.65 -3.68
N LEU A 251 24.44 -3.45 -4.19
CA LEU A 251 23.37 -2.58 -3.73
C LEU A 251 22.45 -2.24 -4.91
N PHE A 252 21.16 -2.54 -4.79
CA PHE A 252 20.16 -2.18 -5.79
C PHE A 252 19.42 -0.91 -5.37
N LEU A 253 19.33 0.05 -6.28
CA LEU A 253 18.53 1.26 -6.13
C LEU A 253 17.18 1.07 -6.85
N PRO A 254 16.02 1.09 -6.15
CA PRO A 254 14.73 0.70 -6.72
C PRO A 254 14.03 1.79 -7.55
N TRP A 255 14.64 2.98 -7.70
CA TRP A 255 14.01 4.16 -8.31
C TRP A 255 13.93 4.10 -9.85
N LEU A 256 13.54 2.95 -10.42
CA LEU A 256 13.51 2.69 -11.87
C LEU A 256 12.59 3.65 -12.65
N ALA A 257 11.56 4.21 -11.99
CA ALA A 257 10.63 5.17 -12.57
C ALA A 257 10.60 6.51 -11.79
N GLY A 258 11.72 6.87 -11.17
CA GLY A 258 11.77 7.93 -10.16
C GLY A 258 11.54 7.38 -8.75
N SER A 259 11.59 8.27 -7.77
CA SER A 259 11.38 7.98 -6.36
C SER A 259 10.09 8.62 -5.83
N MET A 260 9.59 8.08 -4.72
CA MET A 260 8.43 8.56 -3.97
C MET A 260 8.84 8.71 -2.48
N SER A 261 7.91 8.56 -1.54
CA SER A 261 8.20 8.67 -0.11
C SER A 261 9.39 7.77 0.30
N PRO A 262 10.36 8.28 1.08
CA PRO A 262 10.29 9.53 1.85
C PRO A 262 10.77 10.79 1.10
N ARG A 263 11.09 10.71 -0.20
CA ARG A 263 11.55 11.86 -0.98
C ARG A 263 11.29 11.63 -2.47
N ALA A 264 10.27 12.26 -3.05
CA ALA A 264 10.07 12.16 -4.49
C ALA A 264 11.13 12.94 -5.26
N GLU A 265 11.57 12.31 -6.33
CA GLU A 265 12.45 12.89 -7.31
C GLU A 265 12.25 12.15 -8.62
N THR A 266 11.73 12.87 -9.62
CA THR A 266 11.39 12.33 -10.93
C THR A 266 12.62 12.05 -11.79
N ALA A 267 13.72 12.75 -11.54
CA ALA A 267 14.97 12.54 -12.25
C ALA A 267 15.70 11.26 -11.80
N GLN A 268 15.42 10.74 -10.60
CA GLN A 268 16.09 9.53 -10.10
C GLN A 268 15.91 8.34 -11.04
N ARG A 269 16.97 7.54 -11.17
CA ARG A 269 16.94 6.26 -11.88
C ARG A 269 17.58 5.17 -11.04
N GLY A 270 16.96 3.98 -11.06
CA GLY A 270 17.45 2.80 -10.37
C GLY A 270 18.67 2.17 -11.05
N GLY A 271 19.31 1.22 -10.37
CA GLY A 271 20.50 0.55 -10.87
C GLY A 271 21.21 -0.30 -9.83
N PHE A 272 22.29 -0.95 -10.25
CA PHE A 272 23.15 -1.77 -9.40
C PHE A 272 24.46 -1.05 -9.12
N ILE A 273 24.86 -1.00 -7.85
CA ILE A 273 26.14 -0.47 -7.38
C ILE A 273 26.95 -1.62 -6.79
N GLY A 274 28.25 -1.68 -7.11
CA GLY A 274 29.16 -2.69 -6.56
C GLY A 274 29.29 -3.98 -7.39
N LEU A 275 28.92 -3.94 -8.67
CA LEU A 275 29.16 -5.06 -9.60
C LEU A 275 30.65 -5.40 -9.68
N SER A 276 30.96 -6.70 -9.67
CA SER A 276 32.31 -7.24 -9.84
C SER A 276 32.30 -8.50 -10.71
N LEU A 277 33.48 -8.99 -11.09
CA LEU A 277 33.60 -10.23 -11.88
C LEU A 277 33.11 -11.48 -11.13
N SER A 278 32.93 -11.41 -9.80
CA SER A 278 32.35 -12.48 -9.00
C SER A 278 30.85 -12.34 -8.79
N THR A 279 30.22 -11.26 -9.27
CA THR A 279 28.77 -11.08 -9.13
C THR A 279 28.03 -12.19 -9.86
N THR A 280 27.13 -12.86 -9.14
CA THR A 280 26.29 -13.93 -9.67
C THR A 280 24.88 -13.42 -10.01
N ARG A 281 24.12 -14.23 -10.73
CA ARG A 281 22.71 -13.93 -11.04
C ARG A 281 21.86 -13.90 -9.77
N GLU A 282 22.19 -14.78 -8.83
CA GLU A 282 21.51 -14.98 -7.58
C GLU A 282 21.71 -13.75 -6.67
N SER A 283 22.95 -13.25 -6.58
CA SER A 283 23.26 -12.03 -5.82
C SER A 283 22.60 -10.78 -6.44
N LEU A 284 22.48 -10.73 -7.78
CA LEU A 284 21.70 -9.69 -8.45
C LEU A 284 20.22 -9.71 -8.00
N LEU A 285 19.57 -10.87 -8.08
CA LEU A 285 18.16 -11.00 -7.70
C LEU A 285 17.93 -10.72 -6.21
N ARG A 286 18.80 -11.23 -5.32
CA ARG A 286 18.74 -10.92 -3.89
C ARG A 286 18.89 -9.43 -3.63
N SER A 287 19.82 -8.76 -4.31
CA SER A 287 20.04 -7.32 -4.10
C SER A 287 18.80 -6.50 -4.45
N VAL A 288 17.97 -6.93 -5.42
CA VAL A 288 16.71 -6.25 -5.72
C VAL A 288 15.76 -6.30 -4.54
N VAL A 289 15.57 -7.47 -3.94
CA VAL A 289 14.75 -7.66 -2.74
C VAL A 289 15.29 -6.84 -1.58
N GLU A 290 16.60 -6.92 -1.31
CA GLU A 290 17.25 -6.14 -0.25
C GLU A 290 17.16 -4.63 -0.50
N GLY A 291 17.29 -4.17 -1.74
CA GLY A 291 17.15 -2.76 -2.12
C GLY A 291 15.75 -2.21 -1.90
N THR A 292 14.71 -2.99 -2.23
CA THR A 292 13.32 -2.61 -1.89
C THR A 292 13.10 -2.55 -0.38
N ALA A 293 13.68 -3.47 0.38
CA ALA A 293 13.61 -3.47 1.84
C ALA A 293 14.37 -2.28 2.46
N HIS A 294 15.52 -1.89 1.90
CA HIS A 294 16.26 -0.70 2.32
C HIS A 294 15.49 0.60 2.06
N ASN A 295 14.74 0.67 0.96
CA ASN A 295 13.88 1.81 0.65
C ASN A 295 12.71 1.92 1.63
N LEU A 296 12.10 0.78 2.00
CA LEU A 296 11.07 0.73 3.04
C LEU A 296 11.62 1.09 4.42
N ARG A 297 12.80 0.58 4.77
CA ARG A 297 13.48 0.95 6.01
C ARG A 297 13.82 2.44 6.08
N TRP A 298 14.10 3.07 4.94
CA TRP A 298 14.30 4.52 4.88
C TRP A 298 12.99 5.30 5.12
N LEU A 299 11.86 4.78 4.65
CA LEU A 299 10.54 5.39 4.84
C LEU A 299 9.98 5.22 6.26
N LEU A 300 10.22 4.07 6.90
CA LEU A 300 9.59 3.69 8.16
C LEU A 300 9.65 4.78 9.26
N PRO A 301 10.78 5.47 9.52
CA PRO A 301 10.84 6.50 10.55
C PRO A 301 9.90 7.70 10.32
N ALA A 302 9.61 8.05 9.06
CA ALA A 302 8.68 9.13 8.75
C ALA A 302 7.23 8.74 9.09
N VAL A 303 6.87 7.48 8.83
CA VAL A 303 5.55 6.94 9.22
C VAL A 303 5.43 6.83 10.73
N GLU A 304 6.44 6.28 11.42
CA GLU A 304 6.48 6.21 12.88
C GLU A 304 6.42 7.61 13.53
N GLY A 305 7.11 8.59 12.95
CA GLY A 305 7.09 9.98 13.38
C GLY A 305 5.73 10.65 13.22
N LEU A 306 5.05 10.42 12.08
CA LEU A 306 3.71 10.95 11.82
C LEU A 306 2.66 10.34 12.76
N THR A 307 2.73 9.03 13.00
CA THR A 307 1.76 8.35 13.87
C THR A 307 2.09 8.50 15.34
N GLY A 308 3.34 8.80 15.68
CA GLY A 308 3.84 8.88 17.05
C GLY A 308 3.99 7.51 17.69
N THR A 309 4.13 6.46 16.88
CA THR A 309 4.13 5.06 17.31
C THR A 309 5.26 4.32 16.62
N THR A 310 6.17 3.74 17.42
CA THR A 310 7.20 2.85 16.86
C THR A 310 6.55 1.56 16.42
N CYS A 311 6.84 1.13 15.20
CA CYS A 311 6.39 -0.14 14.66
C CYS A 311 7.26 -1.26 15.23
N GLU A 312 6.70 -2.32 15.79
CA GLU A 312 7.47 -3.50 16.24
C GLU A 312 7.28 -4.69 15.29
N GLU A 313 6.11 -4.77 14.66
CA GLU A 313 5.72 -5.84 13.75
C GLU A 313 5.15 -5.27 12.44
N ILE A 314 5.59 -5.82 11.31
CA ILE A 314 5.06 -5.56 9.98
C ILE A 314 4.09 -6.67 9.61
N VAL A 315 2.83 -6.33 9.36
CA VAL A 315 1.83 -7.25 8.83
C VAL A 315 1.86 -7.17 7.30
N PHE A 316 2.33 -8.24 6.67
CA PHE A 316 2.70 -8.27 5.27
C PHE A 316 1.67 -9.01 4.41
N GLY A 317 1.14 -8.30 3.42
CA GLY A 317 0.24 -8.82 2.38
C GLY A 317 0.64 -8.38 0.97
N GLY A 318 -0.19 -8.74 -0.02
CA GLY A 318 0.09 -8.53 -1.44
C GLY A 318 0.85 -9.70 -2.07
N GLY A 319 1.05 -9.64 -3.39
CA GLY A 319 1.60 -10.74 -4.16
C GLY A 319 3.01 -11.17 -3.73
N ALA A 320 3.85 -10.23 -3.28
CA ALA A 320 5.21 -10.54 -2.84
C ALA A 320 5.26 -11.31 -1.51
N ALA A 321 4.21 -11.24 -0.67
CA ALA A 321 4.14 -11.97 0.59
C ALA A 321 4.00 -13.49 0.43
N ARG A 322 3.78 -13.98 -0.81
CA ARG A 322 3.90 -15.40 -1.15
C ARG A 322 5.33 -15.93 -1.02
N SER A 323 6.33 -15.03 -1.05
CA SER A 323 7.75 -15.35 -0.97
C SER A 323 8.23 -15.34 0.49
N ALA A 324 8.48 -16.53 1.06
CA ALA A 324 9.05 -16.71 2.39
C ALA A 324 10.44 -16.05 2.52
N GLY A 325 11.28 -16.19 1.49
CA GLY A 325 12.59 -15.55 1.43
C GLY A 325 12.49 -14.03 1.47
N TRP A 326 11.54 -13.44 0.75
CA TRP A 326 11.31 -11.99 0.77
C TRP A 326 10.85 -11.53 2.15
N ALA A 327 9.90 -12.24 2.77
CA ALA A 327 9.45 -11.94 4.13
C ALA A 327 10.60 -11.97 5.16
N GLN A 328 11.52 -12.94 5.06
CA GLN A 328 12.70 -12.99 5.92
C GLN A 328 13.68 -11.84 5.64
N VAL A 329 13.91 -11.47 4.37
CA VAL A 329 14.75 -10.31 4.01
C VAL A 329 14.17 -9.02 4.58
N LEU A 330 12.85 -8.82 4.50
CA LEU A 330 12.18 -7.68 5.13
C LEU A 330 12.43 -7.67 6.64
N ALA A 331 12.26 -8.81 7.32
CA ALA A 331 12.49 -8.89 8.76
C ALA A 331 13.93 -8.50 9.13
N ASP A 332 14.92 -9.01 8.40
CA ASP A 332 16.33 -8.73 8.65
C ASP A 332 16.71 -7.28 8.36
N VAL A 333 16.27 -6.74 7.21
CA VAL A 333 16.64 -5.38 6.78
C VAL A 333 15.95 -4.32 7.62
N LEU A 334 14.62 -4.43 7.80
CA LEU A 334 13.84 -3.47 8.60
C LEU A 334 14.12 -3.62 10.11
N ASN A 335 14.72 -4.74 10.53
CA ASN A 335 14.92 -5.11 11.93
C ASN A 335 13.59 -5.05 12.70
N ARG A 336 12.57 -5.72 12.16
CA ARG A 336 11.21 -5.85 12.70
C ARG A 336 10.72 -7.28 12.51
N ARG A 337 9.80 -7.74 13.36
CA ARG A 337 9.11 -9.00 13.07
C ARG A 337 8.23 -8.80 11.85
N VAL A 338 8.15 -9.78 10.95
CA VAL A 338 7.23 -9.78 9.82
C VAL A 338 6.21 -10.89 10.01
N ARG A 339 4.93 -10.54 10.00
CA ARG A 339 3.79 -11.45 10.07
C ARG A 339 3.13 -11.52 8.70
N VAL A 340 3.04 -12.71 8.11
CA VAL A 340 2.49 -12.90 6.76
C VAL A 340 1.04 -13.36 6.85
N LEU A 341 0.16 -12.66 6.12
CA LEU A 341 -1.26 -13.01 6.02
C LEU A 341 -1.46 -14.30 5.19
N SER A 342 -2.52 -15.04 5.48
CA SER A 342 -2.97 -16.16 4.65
C SER A 342 -3.55 -15.64 3.34
N ASP A 343 -3.33 -16.39 2.25
CA ASP A 343 -3.73 -16.01 0.89
C ASP A 343 -3.41 -14.52 0.58
N PRO A 344 -2.14 -14.10 0.77
CA PRO A 344 -1.79 -12.69 0.90
C PRO A 344 -2.09 -11.86 -0.36
N GLU A 345 -2.13 -12.47 -1.56
CA GLU A 345 -2.54 -11.81 -2.79
C GLU A 345 -4.02 -11.39 -2.81
N PHE A 346 -4.86 -12.04 -2.01
CA PHE A 346 -6.29 -11.76 -1.90
C PHE A 346 -6.66 -11.00 -0.63
N ALA A 347 -5.70 -10.75 0.26
CA ALA A 347 -5.93 -10.19 1.60
C ALA A 347 -6.80 -8.92 1.59
N ALA A 348 -6.53 -7.96 0.70
CA ALA A 348 -7.33 -6.74 0.58
C ALA A 348 -8.79 -7.03 0.21
N ALA A 349 -9.03 -7.91 -0.77
CA ALA A 349 -10.38 -8.29 -1.20
C ALA A 349 -11.13 -9.07 -0.10
N THR A 350 -10.44 -10.00 0.58
CA THR A 350 -10.98 -10.74 1.72
C THR A 350 -11.39 -9.79 2.85
N ALA A 351 -10.54 -8.80 3.17
CA ALA A 351 -10.84 -7.81 4.19
C ALA A 351 -12.09 -6.99 3.87
N VAL A 352 -12.25 -6.53 2.62
CA VAL A 352 -13.45 -5.79 2.19
C VAL A 352 -14.71 -6.66 2.33
N GLY A 353 -14.64 -7.93 1.93
CA GLY A 353 -15.74 -8.88 2.11
C GLY A 353 -16.12 -9.07 3.59
N MET A 354 -15.13 -9.21 4.47
CA MET A 354 -15.35 -9.33 5.91
C MET A 354 -15.91 -8.04 6.52
N VAL A 355 -15.42 -6.87 6.12
CA VAL A 355 -15.96 -5.57 6.55
C VAL A 355 -17.44 -5.45 6.19
N ALA A 356 -17.83 -5.86 4.97
CA ALA A 356 -19.22 -5.87 4.56
C ALA A 356 -20.08 -6.83 5.41
N LEU A 357 -19.53 -8.00 5.79
CA LEU A 357 -20.20 -8.99 6.64
C LEU A 357 -20.42 -8.44 8.06
N TYR A 358 -19.37 -7.92 8.70
CA TYR A 358 -19.44 -7.32 10.05
C TYR A 358 -20.49 -6.20 10.09
N ARG A 359 -20.43 -5.28 9.11
CA ARG A 359 -21.43 -4.21 8.98
C ARG A 359 -22.85 -4.72 8.77
N SER A 360 -23.04 -5.86 8.11
CA SER A 360 -24.38 -6.45 7.93
C SER A 360 -24.94 -7.07 9.20
N GLN A 361 -24.06 -7.45 10.13
CA GLN A 361 -24.39 -8.00 11.45
C GLN A 361 -24.50 -6.90 12.53
N GLY A 362 -24.13 -5.65 12.20
CA GLY A 362 -24.09 -4.53 13.14
C GLY A 362 -22.84 -4.54 14.03
N GLU A 363 -21.80 -5.26 13.61
CA GLU A 363 -20.51 -5.36 14.30
C GLU A 363 -19.54 -4.26 13.84
N ASP A 364 -18.53 -3.96 14.67
CA ASP A 364 -17.51 -2.97 14.37
C ASP A 364 -16.54 -3.52 13.30
N PRO A 365 -16.45 -2.91 12.10
CA PRO A 365 -15.58 -3.42 11.04
C PRO A 365 -14.08 -3.37 11.41
N THR A 366 -13.68 -2.58 12.42
CA THR A 366 -12.28 -2.57 12.90
C THR A 366 -11.88 -3.85 13.63
N GLU A 367 -12.85 -4.70 13.98
CA GLU A 367 -12.63 -6.01 14.58
C GLU A 367 -12.31 -7.11 13.55
N VAL A 368 -12.36 -6.81 12.24
CA VAL A 368 -11.93 -7.75 11.19
C VAL A 368 -10.49 -8.21 11.42
N ARG A 369 -10.28 -9.53 11.39
CA ARG A 369 -8.97 -10.19 11.46
C ARG A 369 -8.85 -11.18 10.33
N LEU A 370 -7.74 -11.12 9.60
CA LEU A 370 -7.37 -12.16 8.65
C LEU A 370 -6.43 -13.17 9.29
N ASP A 371 -6.51 -14.42 8.82
CA ASP A 371 -5.68 -15.50 9.30
C ASP A 371 -4.21 -15.28 8.95
N GLN A 372 -3.32 -15.74 9.81
CA GLN A 372 -1.86 -15.67 9.62
C GLN A 372 -1.32 -16.98 9.06
N ALA A 373 -0.45 -16.90 8.05
CA ALA A 373 0.24 -18.05 7.48
C ALA A 373 1.61 -18.32 8.12
N ALA A 374 2.40 -17.26 8.40
CA ALA A 374 3.77 -17.39 8.89
C ALA A 374 4.22 -16.17 9.70
N SER A 375 5.35 -16.29 10.39
CA SER A 375 6.07 -15.16 11.00
C SER A 375 7.57 -15.35 10.89
N TYR A 376 8.28 -14.25 10.68
CA TYR A 376 9.73 -14.19 10.51
C TYR A 376 10.29 -13.16 11.48
N THR A 377 11.33 -13.54 12.22
CA THR A 377 12.04 -12.64 13.14
C THR A 377 13.38 -12.23 12.53
N PRO A 378 13.87 -11.00 12.82
CA PRO A 378 15.17 -10.56 12.34
C PRO A 378 16.28 -11.50 12.81
N ARG A 379 17.19 -11.85 11.90
CA ARG A 379 18.39 -12.64 12.19
C ARG A 379 19.53 -11.71 12.58
N SER A 380 19.86 -11.70 13.87
CA SER A 380 20.82 -10.75 14.46
C SER A 380 22.23 -10.81 13.85
N GLU A 381 22.64 -11.97 13.33
CA GLU A 381 23.93 -12.17 12.69
C GLU A 381 24.12 -11.35 11.41
N TYR A 382 23.02 -10.88 10.79
CA TYR A 382 23.05 -10.03 9.60
C TYR A 382 22.77 -8.56 9.89
N HIS A 383 22.57 -8.19 11.16
CA HIS A 383 22.25 -6.81 11.51
C HIS A 383 23.35 -5.83 11.05
N GLU A 384 24.62 -6.10 11.38
CA GLU A 384 25.73 -5.20 11.03
C GLU A 384 25.95 -5.02 9.53
N ILE A 385 25.67 -6.05 8.71
CA ILE A 385 25.79 -5.93 7.25
C ILE A 385 24.70 -5.02 6.68
N TYR A 386 23.45 -5.18 7.14
CA TYR A 386 22.34 -4.34 6.69
C TYR A 386 22.41 -2.91 7.26
N GLU A 387 22.94 -2.70 8.46
CA GLU A 387 23.22 -1.35 8.98
C GLU A 387 24.19 -0.59 8.07
N ARG A 388 25.31 -1.24 7.70
CA ARG A 388 26.30 -0.62 6.80
C ARG A 388 25.70 -0.35 5.42
N ALA A 389 24.94 -1.29 4.87
CA ALA A 389 24.28 -1.13 3.58
C ALA A 389 23.24 0.00 3.60
N GLN A 390 22.46 0.15 4.67
CA GLN A 390 21.44 1.20 4.79
C GLN A 390 22.04 2.61 4.72
N ILE A 391 23.20 2.83 5.37
CA ILE A 391 23.91 4.11 5.31
C ILE A 391 24.32 4.43 3.86
N GLN A 392 24.87 3.44 3.15
CA GLN A 392 25.27 3.63 1.75
C GLN A 392 24.06 3.79 0.82
N PHE A 393 22.95 3.08 1.08
CA PHE A 393 21.71 3.19 0.32
C PHE A 393 21.17 4.63 0.32
N GLN A 394 21.08 5.26 1.51
CA GLN A 394 20.62 6.64 1.63
C GLN A 394 21.61 7.64 1.01
N ALA A 395 22.92 7.41 1.19
CA ALA A 395 23.94 8.25 0.56
C ALA A 395 23.88 8.16 -0.98
N ALA A 396 23.61 6.98 -1.52
CA ALA A 396 23.50 6.75 -2.96
C ALA A 396 22.39 7.58 -3.60
N PHE A 397 21.25 7.82 -2.90
CA PHE A 397 20.19 8.70 -3.40
C PHE A 397 20.75 10.08 -3.77
N THR A 398 21.48 10.72 -2.86
CA THR A 398 22.01 12.08 -3.08
C THR A 398 23.15 12.06 -4.10
N ASN A 399 24.04 11.07 -4.02
CA ASN A 399 25.23 11.00 -4.87
C ASN A 399 24.92 10.67 -6.34
N HIS A 400 23.82 9.93 -6.60
CA HIS A 400 23.43 9.55 -7.95
C HIS A 400 22.56 10.59 -8.66
N LEU A 401 21.89 11.47 -7.91
CA LEU A 401 20.91 12.39 -8.48
C LEU A 401 21.49 13.26 -9.60
N SER A 402 22.64 13.92 -9.38
CA SER A 402 23.25 14.78 -10.40
C SER A 402 23.68 14.02 -11.66
N ILE A 403 24.00 12.72 -11.53
CA ILE A 403 24.31 11.87 -12.68
C ILE A 403 23.02 11.56 -13.45
N CYS A 404 21.95 11.20 -12.75
CA CYS A 404 20.65 10.92 -13.36
C CYS A 404 20.06 12.15 -14.06
N GLU A 405 20.18 13.34 -13.46
CA GLU A 405 19.80 14.62 -14.09
C GLU A 405 20.59 14.85 -15.38
N ALA A 406 21.91 14.67 -15.36
CA ALA A 406 22.77 14.87 -16.54
C ALA A 406 22.48 13.88 -17.68
N LEU A 407 21.99 12.68 -17.36
CA LEU A 407 21.61 11.65 -18.34
C LEU A 407 20.16 11.76 -18.80
N SER A 408 19.33 12.53 -18.10
CA SER A 408 17.94 12.74 -18.50
C SER A 408 17.90 13.67 -19.71
N HIS A 409 17.49 13.13 -20.85
CA HIS A 409 17.18 13.95 -22.02
C HIS A 409 15.77 14.53 -21.84
N GLU A 410 15.64 15.85 -21.86
CA GLU A 410 14.34 16.56 -21.93
C GLU A 410 13.53 16.13 -23.16
#